data_AF-A0A2M9BBJ8-F1
#
_entry.id   AF-A0A2M9BBJ8-F1
#
_cell.length_a   1.000
_cell.length_b   1.000
_cell.length_c   1.000
_cell.angle_alpha   90.00
_cell.angle_beta   90.00
_cell.angle_gamma   90.00
#
_symmetry.space_group_name_H-M   'P 1'
#
loop_
_entity.id
_entity.type
_entity.pdbx_description
1 polymer ?
#
loop_
_entity_poly.entity_id
_entity_poly.type
_entity_poly.pdbx_seq_one_letter_code
_entity_poly.pdbx_strand_id
1 'polypeptide(L)'
;MVSKVVLSPSANGRADLRISDVGSGLPARTPVGTELHLGSQDLIRLAAYASARGFVVSSFMVSDAYLVPLVPDEQAEVSDDLVEALRAYGSDEVEAALQNEYDGLYIVGVNLIGSASGMRISVRRRGYVDTSVTQEAEQLLKSAWRELRLS
;
A
#
# COMPACT_ATOMS: atom_id res chain seq x y z
N MET A 1 -7.05 12.36 -14.51
CA MET A 1 -8.10 11.35 -14.25
C MET A 1 -7.50 10.39 -13.22
N VAL A 2 -8.22 10.08 -12.15
CA VAL A 2 -7.73 9.21 -11.06
C VAL A 2 -8.36 7.85 -11.28
N SER A 3 -7.54 6.82 -11.50
CA SER A 3 -8.02 5.46 -11.72
C SER A 3 -8.01 4.72 -10.39
N LYS A 4 -9.16 4.12 -10.07
CA LYS A 4 -9.34 3.28 -8.90
C LYS A 4 -9.24 1.83 -9.33
N VAL A 5 -8.41 1.08 -8.64
CA VAL A 5 -8.04 -0.29 -9.03
C VAL A 5 -8.20 -1.20 -7.82
N VAL A 6 -8.86 -2.34 -8.00
CA VAL A 6 -8.93 -3.41 -6.99
C VAL A 6 -8.03 -4.56 -7.43
N LEU A 7 -7.08 -4.93 -6.57
CA LEU A 7 -6.22 -6.09 -6.77
C LEU A 7 -6.94 -7.37 -6.32
N SER A 8 -7.04 -8.37 -7.19
CA SER A 8 -7.59 -9.69 -6.86
C SER A 8 -6.63 -10.80 -7.32
N PRO A 9 -6.41 -11.87 -6.52
CA PRO A 9 -5.69 -13.05 -6.96
C PRO A 9 -6.51 -13.80 -8.01
N SER A 10 -5.83 -14.29 -9.05
CA SER A 10 -6.45 -15.14 -10.07
C SER A 10 -6.78 -16.53 -9.52
N ALA A 11 -7.87 -17.11 -10.01
CA ALA A 11 -8.46 -18.38 -9.55
C ALA A 11 -7.51 -19.60 -9.63
N ASN A 12 -6.34 -19.42 -10.21
CA ASN A 12 -5.38 -20.47 -10.56
C ASN A 12 -4.24 -20.59 -9.54
N GLY A 13 -4.24 -19.78 -8.47
CA GLY A 13 -3.11 -19.67 -7.53
C GLY A 13 -1.83 -19.09 -8.15
N ARG A 14 -1.90 -18.64 -9.41
CA ARG A 14 -0.86 -17.89 -10.10
C ARG A 14 -1.25 -16.42 -10.11
N ALA A 15 -0.27 -15.57 -9.80
CA ALA A 15 -0.38 -14.14 -9.54
C ALA A 15 -0.82 -13.29 -10.76
N ASP A 16 -1.99 -13.56 -11.35
CA ASP A 16 -2.59 -12.61 -12.29
C ASP A 16 -3.38 -11.58 -11.48
N LEU A 17 -2.68 -10.52 -11.08
CA LEU A 17 -3.30 -9.29 -10.58
C LEU A 17 -4.22 -8.74 -11.65
N ARG A 18 -5.52 -8.82 -11.42
CA ARG A 18 -6.52 -8.12 -12.24
C ARG A 18 -6.73 -6.73 -11.70
N ILE A 19 -6.77 -5.78 -12.62
CA ILE A 19 -6.95 -4.37 -12.35
C ILE A 19 -8.27 -3.97 -12.99
N SER A 20 -9.28 -3.78 -12.16
CA SER A 20 -10.61 -3.33 -12.57
C SER A 20 -10.71 -1.84 -12.33
N ASP A 21 -10.91 -1.06 -13.40
CA ASP A 21 -11.22 0.36 -13.29
C ASP A 21 -12.61 0.53 -12.68
N VAL A 22 -12.72 1.25 -11.56
CA VAL A 22 -14.01 1.56 -10.90
C VAL A 22 -14.68 2.80 -11.53
N GLY A 23 -14.06 3.42 -12.53
CA GLY A 23 -14.50 4.69 -13.10
C GLY A 23 -15.28 4.59 -14.41
N SER A 24 -16.51 4.06 -14.45
CA SER A 24 -17.42 4.34 -15.58
C SER A 24 -18.91 4.01 -15.35
N GLY A 25 -19.54 4.36 -14.22
CA GLY A 25 -21.02 4.36 -14.08
C GLY A 25 -21.79 3.05 -14.37
N LEU A 26 -21.07 1.96 -14.66
CA LEU A 26 -21.58 0.61 -14.81
C LEU A 26 -21.43 -0.05 -13.44
N PRO A 27 -22.38 -0.91 -13.01
CA PRO A 27 -22.20 -1.68 -11.79
C PRO A 27 -20.87 -2.41 -11.93
N ALA A 28 -19.94 -2.12 -11.00
CA ALA A 28 -18.65 -2.78 -10.92
C ALA A 28 -18.95 -4.28 -11.04
N ARG A 29 -18.55 -4.90 -12.16
CA ARG A 29 -18.68 -6.34 -12.34
C ARG A 29 -18.03 -6.94 -11.12
N THR A 30 -18.84 -7.64 -10.32
CA THR A 30 -18.46 -8.20 -9.04
C THR A 30 -17.04 -8.76 -9.17
N PRO A 31 -16.05 -8.25 -8.44
CA PRO A 31 -14.69 -8.75 -8.59
C PRO A 31 -14.74 -10.26 -8.27
N VAL A 32 -14.56 -11.08 -9.30
CA VAL A 32 -14.45 -12.53 -9.14
C VAL A 32 -13.01 -12.79 -8.71
N GLY A 33 -12.76 -12.65 -7.42
CA GLY A 33 -11.48 -12.86 -6.76
C GLY A 33 -11.57 -12.41 -5.30
N THR A 34 -10.96 -13.16 -4.39
CA THR A 34 -10.89 -12.82 -2.97
C THR A 34 -10.22 -11.45 -2.82
N GLU A 35 -10.88 -10.49 -2.16
CA GLU A 35 -10.30 -9.17 -1.90
C GLU A 35 -8.98 -9.37 -1.15
N LEU A 36 -7.89 -8.86 -1.71
CA LEU A 36 -6.57 -9.13 -1.16
C LEU A 36 -6.36 -8.32 0.12
N HIS A 37 -5.96 -9.00 1.19
CA HIS A 37 -5.83 -8.43 2.53
C HIS A 37 -4.35 -8.23 2.89
N LEU A 38 -3.82 -7.02 2.67
CA LEU A 38 -2.46 -6.63 3.06
C LEU A 38 -2.43 -6.26 4.54
N GLY A 39 -1.73 -7.05 5.35
CA GLY A 39 -1.41 -6.66 6.74
C GLY A 39 -0.46 -5.47 6.80
N SER A 40 -0.25 -4.94 8.00
CA SER A 40 0.73 -3.85 8.20
C SER A 40 2.13 -4.26 7.76
N GLN A 41 2.56 -5.50 8.04
CA GLN A 41 3.84 -6.04 7.57
C GLN A 41 3.93 -6.08 6.04
N ASP A 42 2.85 -6.48 5.35
CA ASP A 42 2.85 -6.50 3.88
C ASP A 42 2.99 -5.10 3.30
N LEU A 43 2.34 -4.11 3.91
CA LEU A 43 2.42 -2.70 3.51
C LEU A 43 3.82 -2.11 3.78
N ILE A 44 4.46 -2.48 4.90
CA ILE A 44 5.84 -2.07 5.21
C ILE A 44 6.82 -2.69 4.21
N ARG A 45 6.69 -3.98 3.93
CA ARG A 45 7.52 -4.69 2.93
C ARG A 45 7.34 -4.10 1.54
N LEU A 46 6.11 -3.76 1.17
CA LEU A 46 5.83 -3.08 -0.08
C LEU A 46 6.49 -1.70 -0.13
N ALA A 47 6.44 -0.93 0.97
CA ALA A 47 7.05 0.38 1.09
C ALA A 47 8.59 0.32 0.93
N ALA A 48 9.24 -0.62 1.60
CA ALA A 48 10.67 -0.90 1.45
C ALA A 48 11.03 -1.32 0.01
N TYR A 49 10.25 -2.23 -0.56
CA TYR A 49 10.45 -2.72 -1.92
C TYR A 49 10.34 -1.62 -2.98
N ALA A 50 9.34 -0.75 -2.83
CA ALA A 50 9.13 0.39 -3.71
C ALA A 50 10.28 1.40 -3.57
N SER A 51 10.74 1.64 -2.34
CA SER A 51 11.88 2.52 -2.06
C SER A 51 13.15 2.08 -2.77
N ALA A 52 13.44 0.77 -2.74
CA ALA A 52 14.57 0.18 -3.47
C ALA A 52 14.46 0.30 -5.01
N ARG A 53 13.30 0.71 -5.55
CA ARG A 53 13.01 0.84 -6.99
C ARG A 53 12.72 2.27 -7.42
N GLY A 54 13.16 3.25 -6.63
CA GLY A 54 13.07 4.66 -6.99
C GLY A 54 11.73 5.30 -6.68
N PHE A 55 10.92 4.71 -5.80
CA PHE A 55 9.78 5.39 -5.19
C PHE A 55 10.20 6.02 -3.86
N VAL A 56 9.54 7.09 -3.48
CA VAL A 56 9.62 7.68 -2.14
C VAL A 56 8.33 7.37 -1.43
N VAL A 57 8.41 6.85 -0.21
CA VAL A 57 7.26 6.74 0.67
C VAL A 57 6.96 8.14 1.21
N SER A 58 5.80 8.69 0.84
CA SER A 58 5.41 10.03 1.26
C SER A 58 4.67 10.03 2.58
N SER A 59 3.90 8.97 2.86
CA SER A 59 3.23 8.80 4.15
C SER A 59 2.67 7.39 4.33
N PHE A 60 2.51 7.00 5.58
CA PHE A 60 1.70 5.85 5.99
C PHE A 60 0.30 6.30 6.41
N MET A 61 -0.70 5.47 6.09
CA MET A 61 -2.05 5.62 6.64
C MET A 61 -2.14 4.74 7.87
N VAL A 62 -2.43 5.33 9.03
CA VAL A 62 -2.39 4.65 10.32
C VAL A 62 -3.80 4.66 10.93
N SER A 63 -4.14 3.58 11.62
CA SER A 63 -5.41 3.45 12.34
C SER A 63 -5.19 2.74 13.67
N ASP A 64 -6.11 2.93 14.61
CA ASP A 64 -6.08 2.24 15.89
C ASP A 64 -6.48 0.75 15.77
N ALA A 65 -6.54 0.05 16.91
CA ALA A 65 -6.96 -1.34 17.00
C ALA A 65 -8.40 -1.62 16.54
N TYR A 66 -9.24 -0.58 16.46
CA TYR A 66 -10.61 -0.66 15.96
C TYR A 66 -10.70 -0.25 14.48
N LEU A 67 -9.56 -0.01 13.82
CA LEU A 67 -9.45 0.47 12.45
C LEU A 67 -10.10 1.83 12.23
N VAL A 68 -10.14 2.66 13.29
CA VAL A 68 -10.50 4.06 13.21
C VAL A 68 -9.25 4.83 12.78
N PRO A 69 -9.31 5.62 11.70
CA PRO A 69 -8.20 6.49 11.32
C PRO A 69 -7.84 7.44 12.46
N LEU A 70 -6.55 7.65 12.67
CA LEU A 70 -6.07 8.63 13.64
C LEU A 70 -6.51 10.04 13.23
N VAL A 71 -6.53 10.96 14.20
CA VAL A 71 -6.78 12.37 13.88
C VAL A 71 -5.64 12.90 13.00
N PRO A 72 -5.89 13.85 12.07
CA PRO A 72 -4.92 14.20 11.04
C PRO A 72 -3.53 14.61 11.55
N ASP A 73 -3.46 15.36 12.65
CA ASP A 73 -2.18 15.84 13.20
C ASP A 73 -1.38 14.69 13.83
N GLU A 74 -2.04 13.82 14.58
CA GLU A 74 -1.44 12.61 15.16
C GLU A 74 -1.00 11.64 14.06
N GLN A 75 -1.81 11.44 13.02
CA GLN A 75 -1.44 10.60 11.90
C GLN A 75 -0.22 11.16 11.16
N ALA A 76 -0.12 12.49 11.01
CA ALA A 76 1.01 13.13 10.36
C ALA A 76 2.30 12.89 11.15
N GLU A 77 2.27 13.12 12.47
CA GLU A 77 3.40 12.89 13.37
C GLU A 77 3.88 11.43 13.31
N VAL A 78 2.97 10.47 13.57
CA VAL A 78 3.30 9.05 13.53
C VAL A 78 3.78 8.62 12.13
N SER A 79 3.14 9.10 11.07
CA SER A 79 3.55 8.78 9.71
C SER A 79 4.95 9.30 9.38
N ASP A 80 5.27 10.53 9.79
CA ASP A 80 6.56 11.15 9.51
C ASP A 80 7.69 10.38 10.22
N ASP A 81 7.48 10.01 11.48
CA ASP A 81 8.42 9.19 12.25
C ASP A 81 8.65 7.82 11.59
N LEU A 82 7.58 7.13 11.18
CA LEU A 82 7.69 5.82 10.51
C LEU A 82 8.33 5.93 9.12
N VAL A 83 8.11 7.02 8.39
CA VAL A 83 8.78 7.27 7.09
C VAL A 83 10.27 7.54 7.30
N GLU A 84 10.64 8.27 8.34
CA GLU A 84 12.03 8.49 8.71
C GLU A 84 12.71 7.18 9.12
N ALA A 85 12.06 6.38 9.97
CA ALA A 85 12.55 5.08 10.39
C ALA A 85 12.78 4.14 9.18
N LEU A 86 11.82 4.07 8.25
CA LEU A 86 11.97 3.28 7.03
C LEU A 86 13.18 3.74 6.20
N ARG A 87 13.38 5.05 6.07
CA ARG A 87 14.46 5.62 5.27
C ARG A 87 15.83 5.38 5.90
N ALA A 88 15.93 5.55 7.21
CA ALA A 88 17.19 5.48 7.93
C ALA A 88 17.61 4.04 8.22
N TYR A 89 16.65 3.17 8.55
CA TYR A 89 16.93 1.85 9.14
C TYR A 89 16.22 0.68 8.43
N GLY A 90 15.24 0.96 7.57
CA GLY A 90 14.54 -0.06 6.78
C GLY A 90 13.29 -0.61 7.46
N SER A 91 12.74 -1.70 6.91
CA SER A 91 11.44 -2.26 7.32
C SER A 91 11.41 -2.75 8.76
N ASP A 92 12.51 -3.33 9.23
CA ASP A 92 12.57 -3.99 10.53
C ASP A 92 12.41 -2.96 11.66
N GLU A 93 12.94 -1.76 11.47
CA GLU A 93 12.79 -0.66 12.43
C GLU A 93 11.35 -0.13 12.48
N VAL A 94 10.68 -0.04 11.32
CA VAL A 94 9.26 0.34 11.27
C VAL A 94 8.39 -0.68 12.01
N GLU A 95 8.69 -1.97 11.83
CA GLU A 95 8.00 -3.04 12.56
C GLU A 95 8.26 -2.97 14.07
N ALA A 96 9.50 -2.67 14.48
CA ALA A 96 9.86 -2.50 15.89
C ALA A 96 9.17 -1.26 16.51
N ALA A 97 9.13 -0.13 15.80
CA ALA A 97 8.47 1.09 16.25
C ALA A 97 6.96 0.85 16.48
N LEU A 98 6.29 0.13 15.57
CA LEU A 98 4.88 -0.25 15.74
C LEU A 98 4.62 -1.15 16.95
N GLN A 99 5.60 -1.98 17.35
CA GLN A 99 5.45 -2.88 18.49
C GLN A 99 5.79 -2.22 19.83
N ASN A 100 6.74 -1.29 19.84
CA ASN A 100 7.29 -0.73 21.07
C ASN A 100 6.76 0.67 21.38
N GLU A 101 6.71 1.55 20.38
CA GLU A 101 6.42 2.98 20.56
C GLU A 101 4.97 3.30 20.21
N TYR A 102 4.45 2.65 19.18
CA TYR A 102 3.10 2.87 18.65
C TYR A 102 2.20 1.63 18.85
N ASP A 103 2.30 0.97 20.01
CA ASP A 103 1.51 -0.22 20.31
C ASP A 103 0.00 0.06 20.15
N GLY A 104 -0.70 -0.89 19.54
CA GLY A 104 -2.12 -0.76 19.19
C GLY A 104 -2.41 0.03 17.91
N LEU A 105 -1.38 0.57 17.22
CA LEU A 105 -1.52 1.21 15.91
C LEU A 105 -1.20 0.25 14.77
N TYR A 106 -1.89 0.45 13.65
CA TYR A 106 -1.80 -0.38 12.46
C TYR A 106 -1.64 0.48 11.21
N ILE A 107 -0.63 0.15 10.40
CA ILE A 107 -0.54 0.67 9.03
C ILE A 107 -1.62 -0.02 8.19
N VAL A 108 -2.53 0.78 7.62
CA VAL A 108 -3.63 0.35 6.76
C VAL A 108 -3.49 0.84 5.32
N GLY A 109 -2.45 1.61 5.02
CA GLY A 109 -2.10 2.00 3.67
C GLY A 109 -0.76 2.73 3.58
N VAL A 110 -0.29 2.91 2.36
CA VAL A 110 0.97 3.60 2.05
C VAL A 110 0.78 4.47 0.82
N ASN A 111 1.32 5.68 0.87
CA ASN A 111 1.41 6.61 -0.25
C ASN A 111 2.84 6.64 -0.77
N LEU A 112 2.99 6.48 -2.08
CA LEU A 112 4.25 6.42 -2.81
C LEU A 112 4.30 7.51 -3.87
N ILE A 113 5.48 8.07 -4.09
CA ILE A 113 5.77 9.03 -5.14
C ILE A 113 6.93 8.49 -6.00
N GLY A 114 6.72 8.31 -7.31
CA GLY A 114 7.79 7.93 -8.23
C GLY A 114 8.81 9.05 -8.36
N SER A 115 10.09 8.80 -8.05
CA SER A 115 11.12 9.86 -8.01
C SER A 115 11.38 10.48 -9.38
N ALA A 116 11.24 9.68 -10.45
CA ALA A 116 11.46 10.15 -11.82
C ALA A 116 10.21 10.78 -12.46
N SER A 117 9.03 10.21 -12.17
CA SER A 117 7.77 10.58 -12.82
C SER A 117 6.91 11.57 -12.01
N GLY A 118 7.16 11.71 -10.71
CA GLY A 118 6.28 12.42 -9.77
C GLY A 118 4.91 11.76 -9.59
N MET A 119 4.71 10.55 -10.14
CA MET A 119 3.45 9.82 -10.04
C MET A 119 3.15 9.49 -8.59
N ARG A 120 1.88 9.62 -8.20
CA ARG A 120 1.39 9.21 -6.89
C ARG A 120 0.67 7.87 -6.99
N ILE A 121 1.00 6.95 -6.07
CA ILE A 121 0.29 5.69 -5.85
C ILE A 121 -0.11 5.64 -4.38
N SER A 122 -1.38 5.36 -4.10
CA SER A 122 -1.87 5.01 -2.77
C SER A 122 -2.27 3.54 -2.78
N VAL A 123 -1.69 2.72 -1.91
CA VAL A 123 -2.05 1.30 -1.73
C VAL A 123 -2.64 1.11 -0.34
N ARG A 124 -3.79 0.43 -0.22
CA ARG A 124 -4.47 0.21 1.06
C ARG A 124 -4.61 -1.27 1.39
N ARG A 125 -4.83 -1.56 2.68
CA ARG A 125 -4.99 -2.89 3.29
C ARG A 125 -5.94 -3.84 2.55
N ARG A 126 -6.97 -3.33 1.87
CA ARG A 126 -7.92 -4.16 1.11
C ARG A 126 -7.58 -4.32 -0.38
N GLY A 127 -6.31 -4.13 -0.73
CA GLY A 127 -5.86 -4.18 -2.12
C GLY A 127 -6.43 -3.06 -2.99
N TYR A 128 -6.94 -1.99 -2.37
CA TYR A 128 -7.36 -0.79 -3.09
C TYR A 128 -6.14 0.03 -3.49
N VAL A 129 -6.04 0.34 -4.77
CA VAL A 129 -4.96 1.14 -5.34
C VAL A 129 -5.56 2.36 -6.03
N ASP A 130 -5.00 3.52 -5.73
CA ASP A 130 -5.34 4.79 -6.32
C ASP A 130 -4.09 5.36 -7.00
N THR A 131 -4.17 5.63 -8.30
CA THR A 131 -3.03 6.11 -9.08
C THR A 131 -3.47 7.02 -10.22
N SER A 132 -2.58 7.94 -10.61
CA SER A 132 -2.73 8.74 -11.82
C SER A 132 -2.19 8.05 -13.08
N VAL A 133 -1.37 7.00 -12.93
CA VAL A 133 -0.79 6.24 -14.04
C VAL A 133 -0.89 4.75 -13.75
N THR A 134 -1.92 4.11 -14.32
CA THR A 134 -2.24 2.71 -14.06
C THR A 134 -1.09 1.76 -14.41
N GLN A 135 -0.49 1.93 -15.60
CA GLN A 135 0.53 1.00 -16.12
C GLN A 135 1.76 0.87 -15.20
N GLU A 136 2.27 1.99 -14.69
CA GLU A 136 3.45 2.00 -13.81
C GLU A 136 3.13 1.38 -12.44
N ALA A 137 1.94 1.70 -11.90
CA ALA A 137 1.44 1.06 -10.68
C ALA A 137 1.28 -0.46 -10.87
N GLU A 138 0.75 -0.92 -12.00
CA GLU A 138 0.64 -2.37 -12.26
C GLU A 138 2.01 -3.04 -12.27
N GLN A 139 3.01 -2.41 -12.91
CA GLN A 139 4.34 -2.97 -13.06
C GLN A 139 5.05 -3.09 -11.71
N LEU A 140 4.93 -2.06 -10.86
CA LEU A 140 5.43 -2.08 -9.49
C LEU A 140 4.78 -3.22 -8.70
N LEU A 141 3.45 -3.27 -8.68
CA LEU A 141 2.69 -4.22 -7.86
C LEU A 141 2.86 -5.66 -8.35
N LYS A 142 2.82 -5.92 -9.66
CA LYS A 142 3.08 -7.28 -10.21
C LYS A 142 4.46 -7.79 -9.81
N SER A 143 5.47 -6.92 -9.85
CA SER A 143 6.84 -7.28 -9.46
C SER A 143 6.95 -7.51 -7.95
N ALA A 144 6.36 -6.62 -7.15
CA ALA A 144 6.33 -6.73 -5.70
C ALA A 144 5.67 -8.03 -5.24
N TRP A 145 4.53 -8.43 -5.81
CA TRP A 145 3.82 -9.66 -5.42
C TRP A 145 4.63 -10.92 -5.70
N ARG A 146 5.29 -10.96 -6.86
CA ARG A 146 6.11 -12.10 -7.26
C ARG A 146 7.32 -12.27 -6.34
N GLU A 147 7.92 -11.18 -5.91
CA GLU A 147 9.15 -11.19 -5.11
C GLU A 147 8.88 -11.31 -3.60
N LEU A 148 7.90 -10.57 -3.09
CA LEU A 148 7.60 -10.49 -1.66
C LEU A 148 6.66 -11.61 -1.17
N ARG A 149 5.99 -12.33 -2.10
CA ARG A 149 4.97 -13.34 -1.77
C ARG A 149 3.95 -12.81 -0.74
N LEU A 150 3.47 -11.59 -0.95
CA LEU A 150 2.46 -10.95 -0.10
C LEU A 150 1.24 -11.88 -0.03
N SER A 151 0.81 -12.22 1.20
CA SER A 151 -0.22 -13.23 1.49
C SER A 151 -1.61 -12.64 1.61
#